data_AF-A0A653WRF0-F1
#
_entry.id   AF-A0A653WRF0-F1
#
_cell.length_a   1.000
_cell.length_b   1.000
_cell.length_c   1.000
_cell.angle_alpha   90.00
_cell.angle_beta   90.00
_cell.angle_gamma   90.00
#
_symmetry.space_group_name_H-M   'P 1'
#
loop_
_entity.id
_entity.type
_entity.pdbx_description
1 polymer ?
#
loop_
_entity_poly.entity_id
_entity_poly.type
_entity_poly.pdbx_seq_one_letter_code
_entity_poly.pdbx_strand_id
1 'polypeptide(L)'
;MARMRSTPALLRFLQSTILAAVLGFGSASPTHALAALIRIDKPLPNDLKDRVTELLKRVRPADWEQAVAGSKVAWHASWSNTVLLRVEAGCFERQCMTLVGRLTDQAINLELTMLADDTVSMHDVFNHFWGTESSPPWVFKTGGNTGLVAIQRDQGWLLTACNNCTDWGDWRTTIIEPPPPKSPAPPELTFGEFSLKLKEMRR
;
A
#
# COMPACT_ATOMS: atom_id res chain seq x y z
N MET A 1 -51.10 -16.64 -39.38
CA MET A 1 -49.93 -15.73 -39.47
C MET A 1 -50.42 -14.29 -39.31
N ALA A 2 -50.30 -13.69 -38.13
CA ALA A 2 -50.74 -12.32 -37.88
C ALA A 2 -49.54 -11.36 -38.04
N ARG A 3 -49.60 -10.45 -39.03
CA ARG A 3 -48.63 -9.36 -39.18
C ARG A 3 -48.95 -8.27 -38.16
N MET A 4 -48.13 -8.15 -37.11
CA MET A 4 -48.12 -6.95 -36.26
C MET A 4 -47.62 -5.76 -37.08
N ARG A 5 -48.48 -4.76 -37.28
CA ARG A 5 -48.08 -3.43 -37.74
C ARG A 5 -47.62 -2.63 -36.52
N SER A 6 -46.32 -2.48 -36.34
CA SER A 6 -45.74 -1.54 -35.38
C SER A 6 -45.99 -0.11 -35.88
N THR A 7 -46.71 0.69 -35.10
CA THR A 7 -46.94 2.12 -35.38
C THR A 7 -45.66 2.93 -35.16
N PRO A 8 -45.42 4.00 -35.95
CA PRO A 8 -44.19 4.81 -35.88
C PRO A 8 -44.00 5.50 -34.52
N ALA A 9 -45.07 5.65 -33.73
CA ALA A 9 -45.01 6.15 -32.36
C ALA A 9 -44.34 5.15 -31.39
N LEU A 10 -44.57 3.84 -31.58
CA LEU A 10 -43.99 2.80 -30.74
C LEU A 10 -42.48 2.68 -30.98
N LEU A 11 -42.04 2.86 -32.23
CA LEU A 11 -40.63 2.84 -32.61
C LEU A 11 -39.86 4.02 -32.00
N ARG A 12 -40.46 5.22 -31.98
CA ARG A 12 -39.87 6.43 -31.38
C ARG A 12 -39.76 6.33 -29.86
N PHE A 13 -40.75 5.71 -29.21
CA PHE A 13 -40.74 5.48 -27.77
C PHE A 13 -39.69 4.43 -27.36
N LEU A 14 -39.55 3.36 -28.15
CA LEU A 14 -38.49 2.35 -27.95
C LEU A 14 -37.09 2.95 -28.17
N GLN A 15 -36.91 3.78 -29.20
CA GLN A 15 -35.65 4.46 -29.47
C GLN A 15 -35.25 5.45 -28.36
N SER A 16 -36.20 6.21 -27.80
CA SER A 16 -35.91 7.13 -26.69
C SER A 16 -35.57 6.40 -25.39
N THR A 17 -36.21 5.25 -25.11
CA THR A 17 -35.86 4.43 -23.93
C THR A 17 -34.50 3.77 -24.04
N ILE A 18 -34.09 3.33 -25.24
CA ILE A 18 -32.76 2.74 -25.45
C ILE A 18 -31.67 3.82 -25.33
N LEU A 19 -31.89 5.02 -25.87
CA LEU A 19 -30.92 6.12 -25.77
C LEU A 19 -30.75 6.62 -24.33
N ALA A 20 -31.83 6.65 -23.54
CA ALA A 20 -31.78 7.02 -22.12
C ALA A 20 -31.06 5.96 -21.27
N ALA A 21 -31.19 4.67 -21.61
CA ALA A 21 -30.45 3.61 -20.95
C ALA A 21 -28.94 3.69 -21.26
N VAL A 22 -28.55 4.00 -22.51
CA VAL A 22 -27.12 4.11 -22.88
C VAL A 22 -26.45 5.34 -22.25
N LEU A 23 -27.19 6.43 -22.03
CA LEU A 23 -26.67 7.64 -21.36
C LEU A 23 -26.64 7.54 -19.83
N GLY A 24 -27.36 6.59 -19.23
CA GLY A 24 -27.35 6.35 -17.78
C GLY A 24 -26.16 5.52 -17.27
N PHE A 25 -25.48 4.77 -18.13
CA PHE A 25 -24.28 3.99 -17.76
C PHE A 25 -22.96 4.77 -17.94
N GLY A 26 -23.00 6.00 -18.45
CA GLY A 26 -21.81 6.80 -18.76
C GLY A 26 -21.25 7.64 -17.62
N SER A 27 -21.86 7.63 -16.42
CA SER A 27 -21.46 8.47 -15.29
C SER A 27 -21.25 7.70 -13.98
N ALA A 28 -20.82 6.45 -14.07
CA ALA A 28 -20.04 5.86 -12.98
C ALA A 28 -18.62 6.45 -13.09
N SER A 29 -18.44 7.64 -12.53
CA SER A 29 -17.13 8.20 -12.24
C SER A 29 -16.30 7.12 -11.53
N PRO A 30 -15.08 6.77 -11.99
CA PRO A 30 -14.23 5.90 -11.20
C PRO A 30 -13.90 6.66 -9.91
N THR A 31 -14.48 6.21 -8.81
CA THR A 31 -14.02 6.53 -7.46
C THR A 31 -12.59 6.03 -7.35
N HIS A 32 -11.61 6.89 -7.61
CA HIS A 32 -10.20 6.58 -7.55
C HIS A 32 -9.70 6.52 -6.10
N ALA A 33 -9.70 5.32 -5.54
CA ALA A 33 -8.52 4.74 -4.92
C ALA A 33 -8.40 3.33 -5.55
N LEU A 34 -7.23 2.94 -6.07
CA LEU A 34 -7.07 1.65 -6.77
C LEU A 34 -5.87 0.83 -6.28
N ALA A 35 -4.89 1.50 -5.68
CA ALA A 35 -3.84 0.91 -4.87
C ALA A 35 -3.04 2.03 -4.17
N ALA A 36 -2.41 1.70 -3.05
CA ALA A 36 -1.36 2.50 -2.42
C ALA A 36 0.01 1.85 -2.68
N LEU A 37 0.95 2.60 -3.25
CA LEU A 37 2.35 2.20 -3.31
C LEU A 37 3.04 2.60 -2.00
N ILE A 38 3.58 1.61 -1.30
CA ILE A 38 4.19 1.77 0.01
C ILE A 38 5.66 1.33 -0.05
N ARG A 39 6.52 2.15 0.55
CA ARG A 39 7.93 1.84 0.74
C ARG A 39 8.17 1.10 2.04
N ILE A 40 9.11 0.17 1.99
CA ILE A 40 9.67 -0.52 3.16
C ILE A 40 11.05 0.07 3.45
N ASP A 41 11.12 1.38 3.71
CA ASP A 41 12.37 2.14 3.81
C ASP A 41 12.57 2.82 5.17
N LYS A 42 11.57 2.76 6.06
CA LYS A 42 11.63 3.42 7.36
C LYS A 42 12.51 2.65 8.32
N PRO A 43 13.26 3.35 9.19
CA PRO A 43 14.10 2.68 10.17
C PRO A 43 13.25 1.82 11.11
N LEU A 44 13.83 0.73 11.60
CA LEU A 44 13.20 -0.15 12.58
C LEU A 44 12.82 0.65 13.86
N PRO A 45 11.54 0.72 14.23
CA PRO A 45 11.10 1.38 15.46
C PRO A 45 11.68 0.70 16.71
N ASN A 46 11.97 1.48 17.75
CA ASN A 46 12.60 0.98 18.97
C ASN A 46 11.74 -0.07 19.69
N ASP A 47 10.42 0.09 19.68
CA ASP A 47 9.43 -0.81 20.27
C ASP A 47 9.34 -2.17 19.56
N LEU A 48 9.75 -2.24 18.28
CA LEU A 48 9.79 -3.49 17.51
C LEU A 48 11.15 -4.18 17.55
N LYS A 49 12.20 -3.51 18.03
CA LYS A 49 13.59 -3.96 17.89
C LYS A 49 13.85 -5.32 18.53
N ASP A 50 13.36 -5.54 19.74
CA ASP A 50 13.57 -6.81 20.45
C ASP A 50 12.85 -7.97 19.76
N ARG A 51 11.60 -7.74 19.31
CA ARG A 51 10.80 -8.75 18.60
C ARG A 51 11.41 -9.11 17.25
N VAL A 52 11.92 -8.12 16.50
CA VAL A 52 12.64 -8.34 15.24
C VAL A 52 13.96 -9.05 15.49
N THR A 53 14.67 -8.73 16.57
CA THR A 53 15.92 -9.42 16.95
C THR A 53 15.68 -10.90 17.18
N GLU A 54 14.66 -11.26 17.98
CA GLU A 54 14.33 -12.65 18.25
C GLU A 54 13.81 -13.38 16.99
N LEU A 55 13.10 -12.70 16.10
CA LEU A 55 12.73 -13.24 14.80
C LEU A 55 13.96 -13.55 13.96
N LEU A 56 14.89 -12.60 13.82
CA LEU A 56 16.05 -12.72 12.95
C LEU A 56 17.10 -13.70 13.49
N LYS A 57 17.22 -13.89 14.81
CA LYS A 57 18.01 -15.00 15.37
C LYS A 57 17.53 -16.37 14.87
N ARG A 58 16.22 -16.54 14.67
CA ARG A 58 15.65 -17.80 14.16
C ARG A 58 15.77 -17.94 12.64
N VAL A 59 15.49 -16.86 11.90
CA VAL A 59 15.42 -16.89 10.43
C VAL A 59 16.81 -16.72 9.78
N ARG A 60 17.72 -16.01 10.44
CA ARG A 60 19.06 -15.64 9.97
C ARG A 60 20.12 -15.78 11.07
N PRO A 61 20.32 -16.99 11.64
CA PRO A 61 21.21 -17.18 12.79
C PRO A 61 22.68 -16.80 12.52
N ALA A 62 23.13 -16.85 11.26
CA ALA A 62 24.52 -16.59 10.89
C ALA A 62 24.91 -15.11 10.92
N ASP A 63 23.96 -14.20 10.67
CA ASP A 63 24.23 -12.76 10.48
C ASP A 63 23.15 -11.86 11.08
N TRP A 64 22.43 -12.35 12.10
CA TRP A 64 21.29 -11.67 12.71
C TRP A 64 21.62 -10.25 13.20
N GLU A 65 22.82 -9.99 13.72
CA GLU A 65 23.22 -8.65 14.17
C GLU A 65 23.23 -7.64 13.01
N GLN A 66 23.83 -8.03 11.89
CA GLN A 66 23.87 -7.22 10.67
C GLN A 66 22.47 -7.09 10.06
N ALA A 67 21.69 -8.17 10.09
CA ALA A 67 20.31 -8.18 9.62
C ALA A 67 19.41 -7.22 10.42
N VAL A 68 19.53 -7.19 11.76
CA VAL A 68 18.79 -6.25 12.62
C VAL A 68 19.22 -4.81 12.31
N ALA A 69 20.52 -4.54 12.17
CA ALA A 69 21.02 -3.21 11.87
C ALA A 69 20.56 -2.70 10.49
N GLY A 70 20.46 -3.59 9.50
CA GLY A 70 19.97 -3.31 8.15
C GLY A 70 18.45 -3.45 7.98
N SER A 71 17.68 -3.57 9.07
CA SER A 71 16.23 -3.77 8.98
C SER A 71 15.47 -2.47 8.76
N LYS A 72 14.51 -2.51 7.84
CA LYS A 72 13.57 -1.45 7.50
C LYS A 72 12.14 -1.95 7.63
N VAL A 73 11.20 -1.04 7.86
CA VAL A 73 9.77 -1.34 7.91
C VAL A 73 8.99 -0.44 6.96
N ALA A 74 7.79 -0.86 6.58
CA ALA A 74 6.82 0.04 5.99
C ALA A 74 6.26 0.97 7.08
N TRP A 75 6.10 2.27 6.78
CA TRP A 75 5.57 3.24 7.74
C TRP A 75 4.23 2.76 8.29
N HIS A 76 4.20 2.50 9.60
CA HIS A 76 3.05 2.24 10.48
C HIS A 76 1.70 2.13 9.75
N ALA A 77 1.50 1.06 8.98
CA ALA A 77 0.18 0.72 8.48
C ALA A 77 -0.62 0.28 9.71
N SER A 78 -1.39 1.19 10.30
CA SER A 78 -2.31 0.96 11.41
C SER A 78 -3.45 -0.03 11.09
N TRP A 79 -3.28 -0.85 10.06
CA TRP A 79 -4.38 -1.45 9.30
C TRP A 79 -4.59 -2.92 9.65
N SER A 80 -3.68 -3.49 10.44
CA SER A 80 -3.76 -4.82 11.03
C SER A 80 -2.53 -4.97 11.91
N ASN A 81 -2.52 -5.93 12.82
CA ASN A 81 -1.32 -6.31 13.55
C ASN A 81 -0.27 -6.96 12.62
N THR A 82 0.01 -6.39 11.44
CA THR A 82 0.91 -6.94 10.43
C THR A 82 2.15 -6.08 10.32
N VAL A 83 3.30 -6.73 10.38
CA VAL A 83 4.63 -6.13 10.20
C VAL A 83 5.13 -6.54 8.83
N LEU A 84 5.50 -5.52 8.05
CA LEU A 84 6.23 -5.70 6.80
C LEU A 84 7.68 -5.24 7.03
N LEU A 85 8.60 -6.20 7.07
CA LEU A 85 10.01 -6.00 7.35
C LEU A 85 10.83 -6.26 6.10
N ARG A 86 11.77 -5.37 5.78
CA ARG A 86 12.81 -5.56 4.76
C ARG A 86 14.16 -5.65 5.46
N VAL A 87 14.95 -6.67 5.15
CA VAL A 87 16.29 -6.87 5.69
C VAL A 87 17.31 -6.57 4.62
N GLU A 88 18.00 -5.43 4.73
CA GLU A 88 18.93 -4.95 3.70
C GLU A 88 20.32 -5.61 3.76
N ALA A 89 20.58 -6.42 4.79
CA ALA A 89 21.80 -7.22 4.87
C ALA A 89 21.76 -8.36 3.84
N GLY A 90 22.74 -8.38 2.91
CA GLY A 90 22.91 -9.46 1.95
C GLY A 90 21.87 -9.51 0.83
N CYS A 91 21.40 -8.35 0.35
CA CYS A 91 20.49 -8.30 -0.80
C CYS A 91 21.16 -8.80 -2.09
N PHE A 92 20.34 -9.38 -2.98
CA PHE A 92 20.74 -9.71 -4.34
C PHE A 92 20.19 -8.63 -5.28
N GLU A 93 21.09 -7.84 -5.89
CA GLU A 93 20.73 -6.62 -6.62
C GLU A 93 19.87 -5.68 -5.75
N ARG A 94 18.62 -5.41 -6.16
CA ARG A 94 17.65 -4.61 -5.40
C ARG A 94 16.73 -5.44 -4.51
N GLN A 95 16.80 -6.76 -4.64
CA GLN A 95 15.90 -7.68 -3.98
C GLN A 95 16.51 -8.09 -2.64
N CYS A 96 15.80 -7.73 -1.59
CA CYS A 96 16.19 -8.06 -0.23
C CYS A 96 15.20 -9.07 0.35
N MET A 97 15.61 -9.73 1.44
CA MET A 97 14.68 -10.55 2.20
C MET A 97 13.59 -9.64 2.77
N THR A 98 12.34 -9.93 2.40
CA THR A 98 11.14 -9.25 2.88
C THR A 98 10.30 -10.26 3.66
N LEU A 99 9.95 -9.91 4.88
CA LEU A 99 9.15 -10.73 5.79
C LEU A 99 7.80 -10.07 6.03
N VAL A 100 6.74 -10.86 5.93
CA VAL A 100 5.40 -10.48 6.41
C VAL A 100 5.12 -11.30 7.66
N GLY A 101 4.80 -10.63 8.76
CA GLY A 101 4.48 -11.31 10.00
C GLY A 101 3.38 -10.63 10.78
N ARG A 102 2.73 -11.37 11.67
CA ARG A 102 1.72 -10.84 12.58
C ARG A 102 2.34 -10.47 13.91
N LEU A 103 2.21 -9.22 14.30
CA LEU A 103 2.56 -8.72 15.61
C LEU A 103 1.58 -9.28 16.66
N THR A 104 2.13 -9.82 17.73
CA THR A 104 1.41 -10.18 18.96
C THR A 104 2.08 -9.48 20.12
N ASP A 105 1.50 -9.56 21.32
CA ASP A 105 2.12 -8.98 22.52
C ASP A 105 3.50 -9.57 22.86
N GLN A 106 3.79 -10.78 22.36
CA GLN A 106 5.00 -11.53 22.70
C GLN A 106 6.02 -11.55 21.57
N ALA A 107 5.58 -11.69 20.32
CA ALA A 107 6.47 -11.93 19.19
C ALA A 107 5.89 -11.45 17.86
N ILE A 108 6.73 -11.53 16.82
CA ILE A 108 6.28 -11.50 15.43
C ILE A 108 6.15 -12.94 14.95
N ASN A 109 4.91 -13.36 14.67
CA ASN A 109 4.61 -14.64 14.05
C ASN A 109 4.84 -14.50 12.54
N LEU A 110 5.89 -15.11 12.03
CA LEU A 110 6.24 -15.05 10.62
C LEU A 110 5.19 -15.77 9.77
N GLU A 111 4.61 -15.08 8.79
CA GLU A 111 3.61 -15.64 7.88
C GLU A 111 4.19 -15.85 6.47
N LEU A 112 5.01 -14.93 5.97
CA LEU A 112 5.67 -15.03 4.65
C LEU A 112 7.13 -14.59 4.69
N THR A 113 7.96 -15.25 3.89
CA THR A 113 9.34 -14.85 3.58
C THR A 113 9.52 -14.84 2.07
N MET A 114 10.04 -13.75 1.51
CA MET A 114 10.22 -13.60 0.07
C MET A 114 11.43 -12.73 -0.26
N LEU A 115 11.87 -12.77 -1.52
CA LEU A 115 12.78 -11.78 -2.09
C LEU A 115 11.95 -10.73 -2.84
N ALA A 116 12.08 -9.46 -2.43
CA ALA A 116 11.36 -8.35 -3.06
C ALA A 116 12.18 -7.05 -3.06
N ASP A 117 11.84 -6.14 -3.97
CA ASP A 117 12.30 -4.75 -3.96
C ASP A 117 11.71 -4.00 -2.74
N ASP A 118 12.01 -2.72 -2.62
CA ASP A 118 11.61 -1.88 -1.48
C ASP A 118 10.15 -1.40 -1.53
N THR A 119 9.36 -1.88 -2.48
CA THR A 119 8.03 -1.36 -2.80
C THR A 119 6.97 -2.46 -2.80
N VAL A 120 5.83 -2.18 -2.17
CA VAL A 120 4.62 -3.00 -2.21
C VAL A 120 3.45 -2.14 -2.70
N SER A 121 2.60 -2.69 -3.57
CA SER A 121 1.32 -2.10 -3.97
C SER A 121 0.21 -2.78 -3.18
N MET A 122 -0.54 -2.02 -2.39
CA MET A 122 -1.68 -2.52 -1.63
C MET A 122 -2.97 -2.05 -2.29
N HIS A 123 -3.74 -2.99 -2.81
CA HIS A 123 -5.04 -2.68 -3.41
C HIS A 123 -6.12 -2.59 -2.32
N ASP A 124 -7.27 -2.03 -2.66
CA ASP A 124 -8.45 -1.91 -1.80
C ASP A 124 -9.63 -2.79 -2.27
N VAL A 125 -9.42 -3.59 -3.33
CA VAL A 125 -10.44 -4.46 -3.91
C VAL A 125 -10.45 -5.83 -3.24
N PHE A 126 -11.57 -6.17 -2.63
CA PHE A 126 -11.87 -7.51 -2.12
C PHE A 126 -12.21 -8.44 -3.29
N ASN A 127 -11.69 -9.67 -3.24
CA ASN A 127 -11.94 -10.69 -4.25
C ASN A 127 -12.66 -11.88 -3.61
N HIS A 128 -13.33 -12.68 -4.45
CA HIS A 128 -13.97 -13.91 -4.01
C HIS A 128 -13.24 -15.11 -4.62
N PHE A 129 -12.49 -15.82 -3.78
CA PHE A 129 -11.80 -17.05 -4.19
C PHE A 129 -12.55 -18.24 -3.61
N TRP A 130 -13.04 -19.13 -4.50
CA TRP A 130 -13.80 -20.33 -4.14
C TRP A 130 -15.00 -20.05 -3.23
N GLY A 131 -15.72 -18.97 -3.49
CA GLY A 131 -16.93 -18.60 -2.74
C GLY A 131 -16.67 -17.96 -1.38
N THR A 132 -15.41 -17.64 -1.03
CA THR A 132 -15.08 -16.88 0.18
C THR A 132 -14.46 -15.54 -0.20
N GLU A 133 -14.89 -14.48 0.46
CA GLU A 133 -14.23 -13.18 0.38
C GLU A 133 -12.78 -13.28 0.89
N SER A 134 -11.86 -12.57 0.25
CA SER A 134 -10.46 -12.48 0.65
C SER A 134 -10.08 -11.05 0.97
N SER A 135 -9.02 -10.87 1.75
CA SER A 135 -8.42 -9.55 1.94
C SER A 135 -7.98 -8.94 0.61
N PRO A 136 -7.84 -7.61 0.53
CA PRO A 136 -7.30 -6.97 -0.65
C PRO A 136 -5.88 -7.43 -0.97
N PRO A 137 -5.52 -7.57 -2.26
CA PRO A 137 -4.23 -8.12 -2.67
C PRO A 137 -3.07 -7.16 -2.39
N TRP A 138 -1.94 -7.74 -1.96
CA TRP A 138 -0.66 -7.05 -1.82
C TRP A 138 0.24 -7.53 -2.95
N VAL A 139 0.73 -6.63 -3.78
CA VAL A 139 1.65 -6.96 -4.87
C VAL A 139 3.04 -6.50 -4.46
N PHE A 140 3.96 -7.45 -4.32
CA PHE A 140 5.36 -7.19 -4.04
C PHE A 140 6.13 -7.14 -5.35
N LYS A 141 6.99 -6.13 -5.54
CA LYS A 141 7.87 -6.08 -6.71
C LYS A 141 9.00 -7.09 -6.56
N THR A 142 9.16 -8.03 -7.50
CA THR A 142 10.15 -9.11 -7.42
C THR A 142 11.18 -9.08 -8.55
N GLY A 143 11.32 -7.95 -9.26
CA GLY A 143 12.30 -7.74 -10.34
C GLY A 143 11.67 -7.31 -11.67
N GLY A 144 12.27 -6.33 -12.35
CA GLY A 144 11.70 -5.75 -13.57
C GLY A 144 10.24 -5.29 -13.36
N ASN A 145 9.34 -5.76 -14.22
CA ASN A 145 7.89 -5.58 -14.09
C ASN A 145 7.15 -6.81 -13.53
N THR A 146 7.88 -7.75 -12.93
CA THR A 146 7.29 -8.92 -12.26
C THR A 146 6.96 -8.62 -10.81
N GLY A 147 5.96 -9.31 -10.29
CA GLY A 147 5.60 -9.24 -8.88
C GLY A 147 5.04 -10.54 -8.33
N LEU A 148 4.90 -10.55 -7.01
CA LEU A 148 4.23 -11.59 -6.25
C LEU A 148 2.96 -10.99 -5.66
N VAL A 149 1.80 -11.49 -6.05
CA VAL A 149 0.53 -11.16 -5.41
C VAL A 149 0.35 -12.06 -4.21
N ALA A 150 0.15 -11.47 -3.04
CA ALA A 150 -0.17 -12.14 -1.80
C ALA A 150 -1.56 -11.69 -1.33
N ILE A 151 -2.43 -12.67 -1.06
CA ILE A 151 -3.81 -12.43 -0.65
C ILE A 151 -4.06 -13.21 0.63
N GLN A 152 -4.32 -12.49 1.72
CA GLN A 152 -4.63 -13.11 3.01
C GLN A 152 -6.05 -13.71 3.01
N ARG A 153 -6.17 -14.89 3.61
CA ARG A 153 -7.41 -15.60 3.92
C ARG A 153 -7.31 -16.21 5.31
N ASP A 154 -8.44 -16.64 5.86
CA ASP A 154 -8.53 -17.20 7.23
C ASP A 154 -7.54 -18.34 7.49
N GLN A 155 -7.29 -19.17 6.47
CA GLN A 155 -6.42 -20.35 6.58
C GLN A 155 -4.98 -20.13 6.09
N GLY A 156 -4.62 -18.89 5.70
CA GLY A 156 -3.27 -18.55 5.25
C GLY A 156 -3.23 -17.60 4.06
N TRP A 157 -2.18 -17.69 3.26
CA TRP A 157 -1.94 -16.79 2.14
C TRP A 157 -2.09 -17.51 0.80
N LEU A 158 -2.80 -16.89 -0.13
CA LEU A 158 -2.73 -17.25 -1.54
C LEU A 158 -1.62 -16.45 -2.20
N LEU A 159 -0.74 -17.15 -2.89
CA LEU A 159 0.38 -16.56 -3.60
C LEU A 159 0.24 -16.85 -5.09
N THR A 160 0.38 -15.82 -5.92
CA THR A 160 0.53 -16.00 -7.37
C THR A 160 1.60 -15.06 -7.90
N ALA A 161 2.44 -15.58 -8.78
CA ALA A 161 3.31 -14.72 -9.57
C ALA A 161 2.47 -13.92 -10.56
N CYS A 162 2.92 -12.71 -10.87
CA CYS A 162 2.30 -11.87 -11.88
C CYS A 162 3.35 -11.12 -12.69
N ASN A 163 3.02 -10.86 -13.95
CA ASN A 163 3.80 -10.02 -14.83
C ASN A 163 2.94 -8.81 -15.23
N ASN A 164 3.48 -7.60 -15.10
CA ASN A 164 2.75 -6.34 -15.39
C ASN A 164 1.43 -6.17 -14.60
N CYS A 165 1.35 -6.72 -13.39
CA CYS A 165 0.18 -6.60 -12.48
C CYS A 165 0.05 -5.23 -11.81
N THR A 166 1.10 -4.41 -11.87
CA THR A 166 1.12 -3.07 -11.31
C THR A 166 2.02 -2.23 -12.21
N ASP A 167 1.56 -1.04 -12.58
CA ASP A 167 2.45 -0.05 -13.14
C ASP A 167 3.31 0.49 -12.01
N TRP A 168 4.56 0.03 -11.97
CA TRP A 168 5.48 0.47 -10.95
C TRP A 168 5.87 1.95 -11.15
N GLY A 169 5.73 2.55 -12.34
CA GLY A 169 5.95 3.98 -12.62
C GLY A 169 7.27 4.60 -12.11
N ASP A 170 7.48 5.90 -12.31
CA ASP A 170 8.47 6.69 -11.54
C ASP A 170 7.80 7.33 -10.31
N TRP A 171 7.12 6.48 -9.55
CA TRP A 171 6.33 6.81 -8.35
C TRP A 171 7.11 7.55 -7.27
N ARG A 172 8.44 7.60 -7.37
CA ARG A 172 9.33 8.42 -6.54
C ARG A 172 8.97 9.91 -6.57
N THR A 173 8.25 10.36 -7.60
CA THR A 173 7.75 11.73 -7.74
C THR A 173 6.32 11.94 -7.23
N THR A 174 5.61 10.86 -6.89
CA THR A 174 4.17 10.88 -6.59
C THR A 174 3.84 10.50 -5.14
N ILE A 175 4.85 10.32 -4.29
CA ILE A 175 4.65 10.07 -2.86
C ILE A 175 4.06 11.33 -2.23
N ILE A 176 2.76 11.30 -1.94
CA ILE A 176 2.14 12.25 -1.04
C ILE A 176 2.59 11.87 0.36
N GLU A 177 3.70 12.46 0.83
CA GLU A 177 4.03 12.40 2.25
C GLU A 177 2.80 12.89 3.04
N PRO A 178 2.45 12.23 4.17
CA PRO A 178 1.39 12.75 5.02
C PRO A 178 1.71 14.22 5.31
N PRO A 179 0.71 15.13 5.23
CA PRO A 179 0.97 16.55 5.42
C PRO A 179 1.72 16.72 6.73
N PRO A 180 2.81 17.49 6.75
CA PRO A 180 3.58 17.70 7.97
C PRO A 180 2.63 18.11 9.09
N PRO A 181 2.82 17.64 10.33
CA PRO A 181 2.00 18.05 11.45
C PRO A 181 1.95 19.58 11.43
N LYS A 182 0.73 20.17 11.47
CA LYS A 182 0.55 21.62 11.41
C LYS A 182 1.57 22.24 12.37
N SER A 183 2.52 23.01 11.80
CA SER A 183 3.49 23.73 12.61
C SER A 183 2.73 24.42 13.74
N PRO A 184 3.20 24.37 14.99
CA PRO A 184 2.57 25.14 16.06
C PRO A 184 2.43 26.57 15.56
N ALA A 185 1.25 27.15 15.78
CA ALA A 185 0.99 28.53 15.38
C ALA A 185 2.18 29.37 15.85
N PRO A 186 2.79 30.19 14.97
CA PRO A 186 3.83 31.11 15.41
C PRO A 186 3.29 31.86 16.63
N PRO A 187 4.08 32.04 17.70
CA PRO A 187 3.63 32.85 18.81
C PRO A 187 3.17 34.19 18.24
N GLU A 188 1.96 34.63 18.59
CA GLU A 188 1.46 35.95 18.22
C GLU A 188 2.38 36.98 18.88
N LEU A 189 3.40 37.41 18.15
CA LEU A 189 4.27 38.49 18.57
C LEU A 189 3.48 39.78 18.40
N THR A 190 3.39 40.57 19.46
CA THR A 190 2.98 41.96 19.33
C THR A 190 3.96 42.69 18.41
N PHE A 191 3.51 43.79 17.79
CA PHE A 191 4.37 44.61 16.92
C PHE A 191 5.69 45.05 17.61
N GLY A 192 5.63 45.27 18.93
CA GLY A 192 6.80 45.58 19.75
C GLY A 192 7.80 44.43 19.83
N GLU A 193 7.33 43.21 20.08
CA GLU A 193 8.18 42.01 20.17
C GLU A 193 8.77 41.62 18.81
N PHE A 194 8.01 41.78 17.73
CA PHE A 194 8.49 41.60 16.36
C PHE A 194 9.64 42.57 16.03
N SER A 195 9.47 43.84 16.39
CA SER A 195 10.48 44.89 16.16
C SER A 195 11.78 44.63 16.94
N LEU A 196 11.67 44.04 18.14
CA LEU A 196 12.81 43.72 19.00
C LEU A 196 13.60 42.53 18.44
N LYS A 197 12.90 41.45 18.04
CA LYS A 197 13.50 40.30 17.35
C LYS A 197 14.19 40.67 16.04
N LEU A 198 13.62 41.59 15.26
CA LEU A 198 14.24 42.09 14.03
C LEU A 198 15.58 42.81 14.27
N LYS A 199 15.71 43.50 15.40
CA LYS A 199 16.98 44.14 15.79
C LYS A 199 18.02 43.12 16.26
N GLU A 200 17.58 42.07 16.95
CA GLU A 200 18.47 40.98 17.39
C GLU A 200 19.01 40.16 16.21
N MET A 201 18.19 39.86 15.20
CA MET A 201 18.62 39.12 14.00
C MET A 201 19.54 39.92 13.05
N ARG A 202 19.66 41.24 13.25
CA ARG A 202 20.54 42.12 12.46
C ARG A 202 21.89 42.39 13.14
N ARG A 203 22.15 41.83 14.32
CA ARG A 203 23.48 41.77 14.93
C ARG A 203 24.17 40.47 14.54
#